data_AF-Q7VMB8-F1
#
_entry.id   AF-Q7VMB8-F1
#
_cell.length_a   1.000
_cell.length_b   1.000
_cell.length_c   1.000
_cell.angle_alpha   90.00
_cell.angle_beta   90.00
_cell.angle_gamma   90.00
#
_symmetry.space_group_name_H-M   'P 1'
#
loop_
_entity.id
_entity.type
_entity.pdbx_description
1 polymer ?
#
loop_
_entity_poly.entity_id
_entity_poly.type
_entity_poly.pdbx_seq_one_letter_code
_entity_poly.pdbx_strand_id
1 'polypeptide(L)'
;MSLQFNPIGLFLVALILLGVLGNNNSITISATLLLLMQQTALNKYIPMLEKYGLTIGIIILTIGVLSPIVSGKINLPNLSEILSWKMALAISIGIFVAWLGGRGINLMATQPLIITGLLIGTIIGIAFFGGIPVGPLIAAGIMSLLVGKL
;
A
#
# COMPACT_ATOMS: atom_id res chain seq x y z
N MET A 1 4.92 -15.41 -30.79
CA MET A 1 5.17 -14.67 -29.54
C MET A 1 4.71 -13.24 -29.75
N SER A 2 3.40 -13.02 -29.81
CA SER A 2 2.86 -11.66 -29.87
C SER A 2 3.07 -11.06 -28.49
N LEU A 3 3.78 -9.94 -28.40
CA LEU A 3 3.49 -8.98 -27.34
C LEU A 3 1.98 -8.78 -27.42
N GLN A 4 1.21 -9.45 -26.56
CA GLN A 4 -0.19 -9.14 -26.41
C GLN A 4 -0.18 -7.69 -25.97
N PHE A 5 -0.56 -6.78 -26.87
CA PHE A 5 -0.79 -5.37 -26.56
C PHE A 5 -1.98 -5.31 -25.60
N ASN A 6 -1.72 -5.72 -24.36
CA ASN A 6 -2.69 -5.75 -23.29
C ASN A 6 -2.65 -4.36 -22.64
N PRO A 7 -3.80 -3.67 -22.52
CA PRO A 7 -3.90 -2.40 -21.79
C PRO A 7 -3.25 -2.44 -20.41
N ILE A 8 -3.29 -3.59 -19.72
CA ILE A 8 -2.64 -3.79 -18.41
C ILE A 8 -1.12 -3.71 -18.54
N GLY A 9 -0.53 -4.30 -19.58
CA GLY A 9 0.91 -4.23 -19.83
C GLY A 9 1.37 -2.80 -20.09
N LEU A 10 0.60 -2.03 -20.86
CA LEU A 10 0.85 -0.60 -21.08
C LEU A 10 0.75 0.20 -19.77
N PHE A 11 -0.25 -0.09 -18.94
CA PHE A 11 -0.39 0.50 -17.62
C PHE A 11 0.84 0.21 -16.75
N LEU A 12 1.31 -1.04 -16.69
CA LEU A 12 2.52 -1.41 -15.95
C LEU A 12 3.77 -0.71 -16.49
N VAL A 13 3.93 -0.59 -17.81
CA VAL A 13 5.04 0.19 -18.41
C VAL A 13 4.97 1.65 -17.99
N ALA A 14 3.78 2.26 -18.01
CA ALA A 14 3.60 3.63 -17.54
C ALA A 14 3.98 3.77 -16.06
N LEU A 15 3.63 2.79 -15.21
CA LEU A 15 4.04 2.78 -13.81
C LEU A 15 5.55 2.66 -13.63
N ILE A 16 6.23 1.83 -14.43
CA ILE A 16 7.69 1.73 -14.42
C ILE A 16 8.32 3.06 -14.79
N LEU A 17 7.85 3.72 -15.85
CA LEU A 17 8.34 5.04 -16.26
C LEU A 17 8.13 6.09 -15.17
N LEU A 18 6.94 6.14 -14.56
CA LEU A 18 6.66 7.03 -13.44
C LEU A 18 7.55 6.74 -12.22
N GLY A 19 7.80 5.46 -11.91
CA GLY A 19 8.69 5.05 -10.85
C GLY A 19 10.14 5.49 -11.10
N VAL A 20 10.64 5.32 -12.33
CA VAL A 20 12.01 5.74 -12.70
C VAL A 20 12.15 7.26 -12.67
N LEU A 21 11.20 7.99 -13.26
CA LEU A 21 11.21 9.46 -13.26
C LEU A 21 11.07 10.04 -11.84
N GLY A 22 10.27 9.39 -10.99
CA GLY A 22 10.10 9.75 -9.58
C GLY A 22 11.19 9.23 -8.64
N ASN A 23 12.24 8.55 -9.16
CA ASN A 23 13.26 7.85 -8.36
C ASN A 23 12.67 6.91 -7.28
N ASN A 24 11.51 6.32 -7.56
CA ASN A 24 10.78 5.49 -6.62
C ASN A 24 11.02 4.00 -6.91
N ASN A 25 12.08 3.46 -6.30
CA ASN A 25 12.47 2.05 -6.45
C ASN A 25 11.32 1.09 -6.13
N SER A 26 10.49 1.40 -5.13
CA SER A 26 9.36 0.55 -4.74
C SER A 26 8.33 0.41 -5.86
N ILE A 27 7.94 1.50 -6.52
CA ILE A 27 7.03 1.44 -7.69
C ILE A 27 7.72 0.70 -8.85
N THR A 28 8.95 1.09 -9.18
CA THR A 28 9.70 0.52 -10.31
C THR A 28 9.86 -0.99 -10.18
N ILE A 29 10.30 -1.47 -9.02
CA ILE A 29 10.51 -2.90 -8.75
C ILE A 29 9.18 -3.64 -8.79
N SER A 30 8.16 -3.14 -8.10
CA SER A 30 6.85 -3.80 -8.05
C SER A 30 6.21 -3.93 -9.44
N ALA A 31 6.21 -2.84 -10.21
CA ALA A 31 5.63 -2.82 -11.55
C ALA A 31 6.44 -3.68 -12.54
N THR A 32 7.77 -3.67 -12.44
CA THR A 32 8.64 -4.51 -13.28
C THR A 32 8.41 -6.00 -12.99
N LEU A 33 8.35 -6.40 -11.71
CA LEU A 33 8.08 -7.79 -11.34
C LEU A 33 6.71 -8.25 -11.85
N LEU A 34 5.66 -7.43 -11.68
CA LEU A 34 4.33 -7.76 -12.19
C LEU A 34 4.31 -7.85 -13.72
N LEU A 35 5.02 -6.98 -14.43
CA LEU A 35 5.13 -7.02 -15.89
C LEU A 35 5.83 -8.31 -16.35
N LEU A 36 6.95 -8.67 -15.72
CA LEU A 36 7.66 -9.92 -16.00
C LEU A 36 6.79 -11.14 -15.71
N MET A 37 6.06 -11.14 -14.60
CA MET A 37 5.14 -12.23 -14.26
C MET A 37 4.00 -12.35 -15.28
N GLN A 38 3.41 -11.22 -15.69
CA GLN A 38 2.32 -11.20 -16.68
C GLN A 38 2.76 -11.74 -18.04
N GLN A 39 3.98 -11.41 -18.48
CA GLN A 39 4.49 -11.79 -19.81
C GLN A 39 5.10 -13.20 -19.85
N THR A 40 5.26 -13.86 -18.71
CA THR A 40 5.86 -15.20 -18.61
C THR A 40 4.87 -16.22 -18.06
N ALA A 41 5.28 -17.48 -17.96
CA ALA A 41 4.47 -18.54 -17.33
C ALA A 41 4.17 -18.28 -15.84
N LEU A 42 4.83 -17.29 -15.22
CA LEU A 42 4.59 -16.90 -13.82
C LEU A 42 3.24 -16.21 -13.61
N ASN A 43 2.49 -15.88 -14.67
CA ASN A 43 1.14 -15.33 -14.58
C ASN A 43 0.20 -16.20 -13.71
N LYS A 44 0.45 -17.52 -13.64
CA LYS A 44 -0.27 -18.47 -12.77
C LYS A 44 -0.16 -18.13 -11.27
N TYR A 45 0.88 -17.44 -10.85
CA TYR A 45 1.11 -17.06 -9.44
C TYR A 45 0.53 -15.70 -9.09
N ILE A 46 0.05 -14.90 -10.05
CA ILE A 46 -0.54 -13.58 -9.76
C ILE A 46 -1.70 -13.68 -8.76
N PRO A 47 -2.67 -14.62 -8.88
CA PRO A 47 -3.75 -14.74 -7.89
C PRO A 47 -3.25 -15.06 -6.47
N MET A 48 -2.12 -15.77 -6.36
CA MET A 48 -1.48 -16.04 -5.06
C MET A 48 -0.88 -14.75 -4.48
N LEU A 49 -0.26 -13.91 -5.32
CA LEU A 49 0.24 -12.59 -4.92
C LEU A 49 -0.91 -11.66 -4.51
N GLU A 50 -2.04 -11.68 -5.21
CA GLU A 50 -3.22 -10.88 -4.83
C GLU A 50 -3.76 -11.30 -3.46
N LYS A 51 -3.83 -12.61 -3.20
CA LYS A 51 -4.38 -13.14 -1.94
C LYS A 51 -3.47 -12.91 -0.73
N TYR A 52 -2.17 -13.13 -0.88
CA TYR A 52 -1.22 -13.12 0.24
C TYR A 52 -0.28 -11.92 0.25
N GLY A 53 -0.10 -11.22 -0.87
CA GLY A 53 0.86 -10.14 -1.01
C GLY A 53 0.60 -8.99 -0.04
N LEU A 54 -0.67 -8.59 0.12
CA LEU A 54 -1.05 -7.56 1.09
C LEU A 54 -0.78 -8.02 2.53
N THR A 55 -1.17 -9.25 2.89
CA THR A 55 -0.96 -9.80 4.23
C THR A 55 0.52 -9.92 4.58
N ILE A 56 1.33 -10.48 3.68
CA ILE A 56 2.78 -10.60 3.84
C ILE A 56 3.42 -9.21 3.95
N GLY A 57 3.02 -8.27 3.09
CA GLY A 57 3.50 -6.89 3.11
C GLY A 57 3.23 -6.18 4.45
N ILE A 58 2.01 -6.31 4.99
CA ILE A 58 1.65 -5.75 6.29
C ILE A 58 2.49 -6.39 7.41
N ILE A 59 2.67 -7.71 7.41
CA ILE A 59 3.48 -8.40 8.41
C ILE A 59 4.93 -7.89 8.41
N ILE A 60 5.55 -7.80 7.23
CA ILE A 60 6.94 -7.32 7.09
C ILE A 60 7.04 -5.86 7.54
N LEU A 61 6.07 -5.01 7.19
CA LEU A 61 6.01 -3.62 7.65
C LEU A 61 5.90 -3.54 9.18
N THR A 62 5.01 -4.33 9.80
CA THR A 62 4.87 -4.36 11.27
C THR A 62 6.15 -4.81 11.96
N ILE A 63 6.84 -5.83 11.43
CA ILE A 63 8.14 -6.26 11.95
C ILE A 63 9.15 -5.10 11.88
N GLY A 64 9.20 -4.39 10.75
CA GLY A 64 10.07 -3.21 10.58
C GLY A 64 9.79 -2.10 11.60
N VAL A 65 8.52 -1.84 11.91
CA VAL A 65 8.10 -0.83 12.89
C VAL A 65 8.41 -1.24 14.33
N LEU A 66 8.32 -2.54 14.66
CA LEU A 66 8.61 -3.05 16.02
C LEU A 66 10.12 -3.29 16.27
N SER A 67 10.93 -3.46 15.23
CA SER A 67 12.36 -3.74 15.35
C SER A 67 13.16 -2.71 16.18
N PRO A 68 12.92 -1.38 16.09
CA PRO A 68 13.61 -0.40 16.91
C PRO A 68 13.32 -0.51 18.41
N ILE A 69 12.16 -1.06 18.80
CA ILE A 69 11.80 -1.31 20.21
C ILE A 69 12.68 -2.44 20.75
N VAL A 70 12.78 -3.54 20.00
CA VAL A 70 13.64 -4.68 20.36
C VAL A 70 15.13 -4.30 20.36
N SER A 71 15.52 -3.37 19.48
CA SER A 71 16.90 -2.86 19.41
C SER A 71 17.25 -1.86 20.53
N GLY A 72 16.30 -1.49 21.39
CA GLY A 72 16.49 -0.50 22.45
C GLY A 72 16.62 0.96 21.97
N LYS A 73 16.30 1.24 20.70
CA LYS A 73 16.33 2.61 20.14
C LYS A 73 15.11 3.44 20.58
N ILE A 74 14.00 2.76 20.85
CA ILE A 74 12.75 3.38 21.32
C ILE A 74 12.48 2.85 22.72
N ASN A 75 12.54 3.73 23.72
CA ASN A 75 12.15 3.40 25.08
C ASN A 75 10.64 3.34 25.19
N LEU A 76 10.12 2.37 25.95
CA LEU A 76 8.71 2.33 26.29
C LEU A 76 8.37 3.55 27.15
N PRO A 77 7.30 4.30 26.84
CA PRO A 77 6.93 5.48 27.60
C PRO A 77 6.55 5.08 29.03
N ASN A 78 6.95 5.89 29.99
CA ASN A 78 6.51 5.74 31.37
C ASN A 78 4.98 6.00 31.48
N LEU A 79 4.32 5.48 32.52
CA LEU A 79 2.88 5.70 32.75
C LEU A 79 2.49 7.19 32.75
N SER A 80 3.39 8.07 33.23
CA SER A 80 3.21 9.53 33.21
C SER A 80 3.25 10.13 31.80
N GLU A 81 4.08 9.59 30.91
CA GLU A 81 4.18 10.03 29.52
C GLU A 81 2.99 9.55 28.69
N ILE A 82 2.44 8.37 29.02
CA ILE A 82 1.22 7.84 28.41
C ILE A 82 0.02 8.77 28.67
N LEU A 83 -0.03 9.40 29.85
CA LEU A 83 -1.06 10.38 30.21
C LEU A 83 -0.88 11.76 29.57
N SER A 84 0.22 11.99 28.84
CA SER A 84 0.40 13.26 28.13
C SER A 84 -0.63 13.42 27.01
N TRP A 85 -1.14 14.64 26.85
CA TRP A 85 -2.11 14.97 25.78
C TRP A 85 -1.59 14.58 24.38
N LYS A 86 -0.28 14.72 24.14
CA LYS A 86 0.37 14.32 22.89
C LYS A 86 0.25 12.81 22.65
N MET A 87 0.47 12.00 23.67
CA MET A 87 0.37 10.54 23.56
C MET A 87 -1.08 10.07 23.40
N ALA A 88 -2.01 10.66 24.14
CA ALA A 88 -3.45 10.37 23.98
C ALA A 88 -3.94 10.64 22.55
N LEU A 89 -3.48 11.74 21.95
CA LEU A 89 -3.77 12.08 20.55
C LEU A 89 -3.11 11.10 19.58
N ALA A 90 -1.85 10.72 19.80
CA ALA A 90 -1.16 9.73 18.97
C ALA A 90 -1.85 8.36 18.99
N ILE A 91 -2.27 7.89 20.17
CA ILE A 91 -3.02 6.63 20.33
C ILE A 91 -4.36 6.73 19.59
N SER A 92 -5.07 7.84 19.74
CA SER A 92 -6.36 8.06 19.07
C SER A 92 -6.24 8.03 17.54
N ILE A 93 -5.22 8.71 16.98
CA ILE A 93 -4.94 8.67 15.54
C ILE A 93 -4.54 7.25 15.10
N GLY A 94 -3.72 6.55 15.88
CA GLY A 94 -3.34 5.17 15.60
C GLY A 94 -4.53 4.23 15.51
N ILE A 95 -5.46 4.32 16.47
CA ILE A 95 -6.72 3.55 16.46
C ILE A 95 -7.56 3.90 15.23
N PHE A 96 -7.69 5.19 14.92
CA PHE A 96 -8.49 5.64 13.78
C PHE A 96 -7.93 5.14 12.44
N VAL A 97 -6.61 5.25 12.22
CA VAL A 97 -5.97 4.78 10.99
C VAL A 97 -6.02 3.26 10.86
N ALA A 98 -5.85 2.52 11.96
CA ALA A 98 -6.00 1.06 11.95
C ALA A 98 -7.44 0.64 11.57
N TRP A 99 -8.44 1.35 12.09
CA TRP A 99 -9.84 1.12 11.73
C TRP A 99 -10.12 1.43 10.25
N LEU A 100 -9.56 2.54 9.72
CA LEU A 100 -9.63 2.84 8.28
C LEU A 100 -8.99 1.74 7.44
N GLY A 101 -7.79 1.27 7.83
CA GLY A 101 -7.10 0.17 7.15
C GLY A 101 -7.97 -1.09 7.06
N GLY A 102 -8.60 -1.47 8.17
CA GLY A 102 -9.54 -2.60 8.21
C GLY A 102 -10.71 -2.47 7.22
N ARG A 103 -11.31 -1.26 7.12
CA ARG A 103 -12.36 -1.00 6.11
C ARG A 103 -11.82 -1.02 4.68
N GLY A 104 -10.60 -0.54 4.48
CA GLY A 104 -9.94 -0.51 3.18
C GLY A 104 -9.75 -1.91 2.56
N ILE A 105 -9.42 -2.92 3.39
CA ILE A 105 -9.29 -4.32 2.93
C ILE A 105 -10.61 -4.81 2.31
N ASN A 106 -11.74 -4.51 2.95
CA ASN A 106 -13.04 -4.96 2.48
C ASN A 106 -13.41 -4.30 1.14
N LEU A 107 -13.24 -2.97 1.04
CA LEU A 107 -13.50 -2.24 -0.21
C LEU A 107 -12.62 -2.74 -1.37
N MET A 108 -11.37 -3.12 -1.09
CA MET A 108 -10.48 -3.71 -2.09
C MET A 108 -10.99 -5.03 -2.65
N ALA A 109 -11.63 -5.85 -1.83
CA ALA A 109 -12.18 -7.13 -2.25
C ALA A 109 -13.49 -6.97 -3.03
N THR A 110 -14.30 -5.95 -2.71
CA THR A 110 -15.65 -5.78 -3.29
C THR A 110 -15.68 -4.88 -4.51
N GLN A 111 -14.79 -3.89 -4.63
CA GLN A 111 -14.87 -2.86 -5.67
C GLN A 111 -13.52 -2.60 -6.38
N PRO A 112 -13.04 -3.52 -7.24
CA PRO A 112 -11.77 -3.39 -7.95
C PRO A 112 -11.66 -2.12 -8.80
N LEU A 113 -12.77 -1.61 -9.33
CA LEU A 113 -12.78 -0.39 -10.14
C LEU A 113 -12.35 0.86 -9.33
N ILE A 114 -12.81 0.98 -8.08
CA ILE A 114 -12.40 2.09 -7.20
C ILE A 114 -10.91 1.96 -6.86
N ILE A 115 -10.42 0.73 -6.69
CA ILE A 115 -9.01 0.49 -6.42
C ILE A 115 -8.13 0.94 -7.57
N THR A 116 -8.52 0.71 -8.82
CA THR A 116 -7.80 1.24 -9.97
C THR A 116 -7.70 2.76 -9.92
N GLY A 117 -8.79 3.45 -9.60
CA GLY A 117 -8.79 4.91 -9.42
C GLY A 117 -7.88 5.38 -8.27
N LEU A 118 -7.93 4.69 -7.14
CA LEU A 118 -7.05 4.96 -5.99
C LEU A 118 -5.57 4.71 -6.30
N LEU A 119 -5.25 3.66 -7.07
CA LEU A 119 -3.90 3.38 -7.54
C LEU A 119 -3.38 4.51 -8.42
N ILE A 120 -4.17 4.95 -9.41
CA ILE A 120 -3.81 6.08 -10.26
C ILE A 120 -3.56 7.34 -9.41
N GLY A 121 -4.48 7.67 -8.50
CA GLY A 121 -4.36 8.84 -7.64
C GLY A 121 -3.14 8.80 -6.70
N THR A 122 -2.89 7.65 -6.06
CA THR A 122 -1.71 7.48 -5.18
C THR A 122 -0.41 7.55 -5.96
N ILE A 123 -0.35 7.00 -7.17
CA ILE A 123 0.85 7.04 -8.01
C ILE A 123 1.14 8.45 -8.52
N ILE A 124 0.11 9.20 -8.94
CA ILE A 124 0.24 10.63 -9.26
C ILE A 124 0.74 11.39 -8.02
N GLY A 125 0.16 11.11 -6.85
CA GLY A 125 0.60 11.67 -5.58
C GLY A 125 2.09 11.41 -5.31
N ILE A 126 2.56 10.18 -5.55
CA ILE A 126 3.95 9.81 -5.35
C ILE A 126 4.88 10.47 -6.38
N ALA A 127 4.49 10.46 -7.66
CA ALA A 127 5.31 10.99 -8.75
C ALA A 127 5.51 12.51 -8.66
N PHE A 128 4.47 13.26 -8.26
CA PHE A 128 4.52 14.72 -8.23
C PHE A 128 4.80 15.31 -6.84
N PHE A 129 4.42 14.64 -5.76
CA PHE A 129 4.58 15.14 -4.39
C PHE A 129 5.63 14.40 -3.56
N GLY A 130 6.40 13.47 -4.16
CA GLY A 130 7.49 12.77 -3.48
C GLY A 130 7.02 11.79 -2.38
N GLY A 131 5.79 11.27 -2.51
CA GLY A 131 5.21 10.34 -1.55
C GLY A 131 5.88 8.95 -1.54
N ILE A 132 5.53 8.13 -0.55
CA ILE A 132 5.99 6.75 -0.42
C ILE A 132 4.86 5.79 -0.83
N PRO A 133 5.10 4.76 -1.66
CA PRO A 133 4.10 3.76 -2.01
C PRO A 133 3.84 2.81 -0.85
N VAL A 134 2.93 3.18 0.05
CA VAL A 134 2.48 2.32 1.16
C VAL A 134 1.24 1.48 0.79
N GLY A 135 0.87 1.49 -0.50
CA GLY A 135 -0.35 0.86 -1.01
C GLY A 135 -1.62 1.71 -0.76
N PRO A 136 -2.70 1.47 -1.51
CA PRO A 136 -3.93 2.25 -1.40
C PRO A 136 -4.78 1.92 -0.16
N LEU A 137 -4.25 1.22 0.85
CA LEU A 137 -5.04 0.63 1.94
C LEU A 137 -5.77 1.67 2.79
N ILE A 138 -5.04 2.68 3.28
CA ILE A 138 -5.62 3.76 4.07
C ILE A 138 -6.52 4.63 3.18
N ALA A 139 -6.13 4.88 1.93
CA ALA A 139 -6.92 5.63 0.96
C ALA A 139 -8.28 4.93 0.68
N ALA A 140 -8.28 3.60 0.55
CA ALA A 140 -9.48 2.79 0.43
C ALA A 140 -10.33 2.86 1.71
N GLY A 141 -9.70 2.88 2.88
CA GLY A 141 -10.36 3.14 4.15
C GLY A 141 -11.12 4.47 4.17
N ILE A 142 -10.47 5.55 3.75
CA ILE A 142 -11.09 6.88 3.64
C ILE A 142 -12.21 6.87 2.60
N MET A 143 -11.96 6.31 1.42
CA MET A 143 -12.98 6.18 0.36
C MET A 143 -14.19 5.39 0.85
N SER A 144 -14.00 4.36 1.67
CA SER A 144 -15.10 3.56 2.23
C SER A 144 -16.02 4.35 3.18
N LEU A 145 -15.56 5.49 3.72
CA LEU A 145 -16.38 6.40 4.49
C LEU A 145 -17.20 7.32 3.59
N LEU A 146 -16.62 7.74 2.46
CA LEU A 146 -17.24 8.68 1.52
C LEU A 146 -18.26 8.01 0.60
N VAL A 147 -17.98 6.78 0.15
CA VAL A 147 -18.88 6.00 -0.70
C VAL A 147 -20.00 5.33 0.11
N GLY A 148 -19.82 5.23 1.44
CA GLY A 148 -20.81 4.66 2.37
C GLY A 148 -20.73 3.12 2.48
N LYS A 149 -21.68 2.53 3.23
CA LYS A 149 -21.90 1.07 3.24
C LYS A 149 -22.63 0.70 1.94
N LEU A 150 -21.90 0.21 0.95
CA LEU A 150 -22.43 -0.59 -0.15
C LEU A 150 -21.80 -1.97 -0.07
#